data_AF-A0AA38TRU3-F1
#
_entry.id   AF-A0AA38TRU3-F1
#
_cell.length_a   1.000
_cell.length_b   1.000
_cell.length_c   1.000
_cell.angle_alpha   90.00
_cell.angle_beta   90.00
_cell.angle_gamma   90.00
#
_symmetry.space_group_name_H-M   'P 1'
#
loop_
_entity.id
_entity.type
_entity.pdbx_description
1 polymer ?
#
loop_
_entity_poly.entity_id
_entity_poly.type
_entity_poly.pdbx_seq_one_letter_code
_entity_poly.pdbx_strand_id
1 'polypeptide(L)'
;MMIEELLFSISKVNGKKCHMLPAKAVIYDSSNVKLYSERCDQPQSRFSEFVEILSRHELRIKCNIERRMLSPDTTYACFLVFKLSEKCRGLKCPVKARDMLPYKNVERTNIISFTSPNTVNFDKIKWIPNLREDGWMEVIVWETISDTHTGEFIPMDLKLISFEGTMFGLIISGIEFRPIKCTLLDYKGYGSLARQIEEKRDRAVRKQTPTARLPSRAERPSHAVSSLLAP
;
A
#
# COMPACT_ATOMS: atom_id res chain seq x y z
N MET A 1 4.74 17.13 -9.97
CA MET A 1 3.30 17.25 -10.25
C MET A 1 2.58 17.03 -8.93
N MET A 2 2.03 18.10 -8.34
CA MET A 2 1.19 18.00 -7.15
C MET A 2 -0.20 17.52 -7.62
N ILE A 3 -0.78 16.53 -6.94
CA ILE A 3 -2.08 15.98 -7.34
C ILE A 3 -3.15 16.80 -6.61
N GLU A 4 -3.89 17.63 -7.35
CA GLU A 4 -4.92 18.52 -6.79
C GLU A 4 -6.27 17.81 -6.54
N GLU A 5 -6.48 16.64 -7.13
CA GLU A 5 -7.70 15.85 -6.95
C GLU A 5 -7.41 14.56 -6.22
N LEU A 6 -7.85 14.51 -4.96
CA LEU A 6 -7.66 13.37 -4.08
C LEU A 6 -8.91 13.21 -3.24
N LEU A 7 -9.35 11.96 -3.10
CA LEU A 7 -10.40 11.61 -2.15
C LEU A 7 -9.85 10.92 -0.92
N PHE A 8 -10.33 11.40 0.22
CA PHE A 8 -10.02 10.86 1.53
C PHE A 8 -11.15 9.98 2.03
N SER A 9 -10.80 8.84 2.60
CA SER A 9 -11.72 8.01 3.38
C SER A 9 -10.97 7.35 4.53
N ILE A 10 -11.73 6.77 5.46
CA ILE A 10 -11.18 5.97 6.55
C ILE A 10 -11.58 4.51 6.33
N SER A 11 -10.60 3.61 6.46
CA SER A 11 -10.86 2.17 6.43
C SER A 11 -11.75 1.77 7.60
N LYS A 12 -12.90 1.17 7.30
CA LYS A 12 -13.83 0.64 8.30
C LYS A 12 -13.21 -0.47 9.17
N VAL A 13 -12.20 -1.17 8.65
CA VAL A 13 -11.60 -2.34 9.30
C VAL A 13 -10.59 -1.96 10.38
N ASN A 14 -9.80 -0.91 10.16
CA ASN A 14 -8.68 -0.57 11.05
C ASN A 14 -8.58 0.93 11.39
N GLY A 15 -9.53 1.75 10.95
CA GLY A 15 -9.56 3.19 11.22
C GLY A 15 -8.42 3.98 10.57
N LYS A 16 -7.61 3.36 9.70
CA LYS A 16 -6.47 4.03 9.06
C LYS A 16 -6.91 4.76 7.80
N LYS A 17 -6.17 5.81 7.46
CA LYS A 17 -6.43 6.71 6.32
C LYS A 17 -6.32 5.95 5.00
N CYS A 18 -7.25 6.20 4.09
CA CYS A 18 -7.28 5.75 2.71
C CYS A 18 -7.31 6.95 1.77
N HIS A 19 -6.65 6.83 0.62
CA HIS A 19 -6.45 7.93 -0.31
C HIS A 19 -6.61 7.47 -1.75
N MET A 20 -7.58 8.02 -2.48
CA MET A 20 -7.81 7.70 -3.89
C MET A 20 -7.42 8.87 -4.78
N LEU A 21 -6.67 8.57 -5.84
CA LEU A 21 -6.21 9.51 -6.85
C LEU A 21 -6.84 9.12 -8.19
N PRO A 22 -7.40 10.08 -8.96
CA PRO A 22 -8.04 9.79 -10.23
C PRO A 22 -7.01 9.36 -11.28
N ALA A 23 -7.46 8.57 -12.26
CA ALA A 23 -6.62 8.04 -13.32
C ALA A 23 -5.85 9.14 -14.08
N LYS A 24 -6.51 10.27 -14.36
CA LYS A 24 -5.91 11.42 -15.05
C LYS A 24 -4.69 12.00 -14.33
N ALA A 25 -4.64 11.89 -13.00
CA ALA A 25 -3.57 12.45 -12.19
C ALA A 25 -2.34 11.52 -12.11
N VAL A 26 -2.50 10.24 -12.44
CA VAL A 26 -1.45 9.23 -12.20
C VAL A 26 -0.99 8.52 -13.47
N ILE A 27 -1.78 8.54 -14.55
CA ILE A 27 -1.38 7.97 -15.84
C ILE A 27 -0.47 8.97 -16.54
N TYR A 28 0.80 8.58 -16.72
CA TYR A 28 1.84 9.48 -17.22
C TYR A 28 1.80 9.70 -18.73
N ASP A 29 1.17 8.80 -19.49
CA ASP A 29 1.12 8.88 -20.95
C ASP A 29 -0.30 9.19 -21.45
N SER A 30 -0.54 10.47 -21.75
CA SER A 30 -1.82 10.96 -22.26
C SER A 30 -2.04 10.70 -23.76
N SER A 31 -1.00 10.31 -24.50
CA SER A 31 -1.07 10.17 -25.96
C SER A 31 -1.87 8.96 -26.44
N ASN A 32 -2.12 8.00 -25.54
CA ASN A 32 -2.72 6.70 -25.87
C ASN A 32 -3.89 6.33 -24.97
N VAL A 33 -4.53 7.35 -24.42
CA VAL A 33 -5.67 7.20 -23.54
C VAL A 33 -6.82 8.04 -24.06
N LYS A 34 -8.03 7.54 -23.86
CA LYS A 34 -9.25 8.30 -24.06
C LYS A 34 -9.82 8.66 -22.69
N LEU A 35 -9.97 9.96 -22.47
CA LEU A 35 -10.64 10.50 -21.30
C LEU A 35 -12.15 10.41 -21.52
N TYR A 36 -12.85 9.94 -20.49
CA TYR A 36 -14.28 9.97 -20.42
C TYR A 36 -14.68 10.73 -19.16
N SER A 37 -15.71 11.55 -19.30
CA SER A 37 -16.43 12.13 -18.18
C SER A 37 -17.86 11.61 -18.23
N GLU A 38 -18.28 10.84 -17.25
CA GLU A 38 -19.67 10.45 -17.11
C GLU A 38 -20.33 11.43 -16.14
N ARG A 39 -21.37 12.13 -16.61
CA ARG A 39 -22.21 12.93 -15.72
C ARG A 39 -22.95 11.94 -14.82
N CYS A 40 -22.51 11.83 -13.57
CA CYS A 40 -23.19 11.03 -12.59
C CYS A 40 -24.24 11.88 -11.88
N ASP A 41 -25.51 11.54 -12.08
CA ASP A 41 -26.63 12.09 -11.29
C ASP A 41 -26.71 11.44 -9.89
N GLN A 42 -25.77 10.53 -9.57
CA GLN A 42 -25.66 9.89 -8.26
C GLN A 42 -24.56 10.51 -7.38
N PRO A 43 -24.87 10.94 -6.15
CA PRO A 43 -23.92 11.59 -5.23
C PRO A 43 -22.84 10.64 -4.66
N GLN A 44 -22.88 9.35 -4.97
CA GLN A 44 -21.89 8.37 -4.49
C GLN A 44 -20.79 8.04 -5.52
N SER A 45 -20.88 8.54 -6.76
CA SER A 45 -19.84 8.34 -7.76
C SER A 45 -18.67 9.26 -7.48
N ARG A 46 -17.63 8.69 -6.87
CA ARG A 46 -16.50 9.43 -6.31
C ARG A 46 -15.57 10.02 -7.39
N PHE A 47 -15.64 9.59 -8.64
CA PHE A 47 -14.97 10.29 -9.74
C PHE A 47 -15.85 10.24 -11.00
N SER A 48 -16.16 11.41 -11.56
CA SER A 48 -16.86 11.55 -12.84
C SER A 48 -15.96 11.22 -14.03
N GLU A 49 -14.63 11.22 -13.83
CA GLU A 49 -13.65 11.08 -14.91
C GLU A 49 -12.87 9.77 -14.81
N PHE A 50 -12.79 9.05 -15.92
CA PHE A 50 -12.04 7.81 -16.07
C PHE A 50 -11.31 7.76 -17.40
N VAL A 51 -10.32 6.87 -17.48
CA VAL A 51 -9.39 6.74 -18.61
C VAL A 51 -9.51 5.37 -19.23
N GLU A 52 -9.80 5.28 -20.53
CA GLU A 52 -9.68 4.03 -21.30
C GLU A 52 -8.34 3.98 -22.03
N ILE A 53 -7.66 2.84 -21.96
CA ILE A 53 -6.42 2.59 -22.70
C ILE A 53 -6.73 2.16 -24.14
N LEU A 54 -6.07 2.79 -25.12
CA LEU A 54 -6.43 2.64 -26.54
C LEU A 54 -5.61 1.62 -27.35
N SER A 55 -4.38 1.27 -26.97
CA SER A 55 -3.61 0.29 -27.78
C SER A 55 -2.31 -0.25 -27.18
N ARG A 56 -1.76 0.35 -26.11
CA ARG A 56 -0.39 0.00 -25.72
C ARG A 56 -0.26 -1.38 -25.07
N HIS A 57 0.87 -2.04 -25.33
CA HIS A 57 1.35 -3.19 -24.57
C HIS A 57 1.88 -2.77 -23.18
N GLU A 58 2.08 -1.47 -22.94
CA GLU A 58 2.58 -0.92 -21.69
C GLU A 58 1.79 0.30 -21.19
N LEU A 59 1.70 0.43 -19.88
CA LEU A 59 1.02 1.53 -19.18
C LEU A 59 1.92 1.99 -18.04
N ARG A 60 2.16 3.30 -17.94
CA ARG A 60 2.98 3.89 -16.88
C ARG A 60 2.11 4.65 -15.90
N ILE A 61 2.18 4.26 -14.63
CA ILE A 61 1.47 4.88 -13.51
C ILE A 61 2.50 5.53 -12.60
N LYS A 62 2.41 6.84 -12.41
CA LYS A 62 3.29 7.61 -11.55
C LYS A 62 2.49 8.37 -10.50
N CYS A 63 2.98 8.34 -9.27
CA CYS A 63 2.37 9.05 -8.15
C CYS A 63 3.45 9.39 -7.13
N ASN A 64 3.36 10.56 -6.52
CA ASN A 64 4.10 10.89 -5.31
C ASN A 64 3.07 11.18 -4.21
N ILE A 65 2.87 10.23 -3.29
CA ILE A 65 1.95 10.43 -2.16
C ILE A 65 2.70 11.03 -0.99
N GLU A 66 2.17 12.07 -0.37
CA GLU A 66 2.79 12.68 0.80
C GLU A 66 2.70 11.74 2.00
N ARG A 67 3.82 11.53 2.70
CA ARG A 67 3.89 10.59 3.82
C ARG A 67 2.92 10.94 4.94
N ARG A 68 2.68 12.23 5.19
CA ARG A 68 1.75 12.75 6.22
C ARG A 68 0.28 12.34 5.99
N MET A 69 -0.04 11.96 4.76
CA MET A 69 -1.37 11.49 4.37
C MET A 69 -1.56 10.02 4.77
N LEU A 70 -0.48 9.25 4.80
CA LEU A 70 -0.51 7.89 5.28
C LEU A 70 -0.44 7.86 6.81
N SER A 71 -1.04 6.82 7.38
CA SER A 71 -0.85 6.55 8.80
C SER A 71 0.57 6.00 9.02
N PRO A 72 1.29 6.42 10.08
CA PRO A 72 2.62 5.89 10.38
C PRO A 72 2.54 4.40 10.74
N ASP A 73 3.68 3.70 10.63
CA ASP A 73 3.87 2.27 10.90
C ASP A 73 2.75 1.38 10.32
N THR A 74 2.37 1.67 9.07
CA THR A 74 1.27 0.98 8.39
C THR A 74 1.72 0.49 7.03
N THR A 75 1.43 -0.78 6.73
CA THR A 75 1.62 -1.33 5.38
C THR A 75 0.46 -0.87 4.52
N TYR A 76 0.78 -0.21 3.42
CA TYR A 76 -0.17 0.25 2.43
C TYR A 76 -0.01 -0.55 1.15
N ALA A 77 -1.15 -0.90 0.55
CA ALA A 77 -1.21 -1.36 -0.83
C ALA A 77 -1.85 -0.29 -1.71
N CYS A 78 -1.35 -0.19 -2.94
CA CYS A 78 -1.95 0.60 -4.00
C CYS A 78 -2.83 -0.33 -4.83
N PHE A 79 -4.13 -0.08 -4.79
CA PHE A 79 -5.13 -0.76 -5.60
C PHE A 79 -5.35 0.03 -6.89
N LEU A 80 -5.30 -0.65 -8.03
CA LEU A 80 -5.79 -0.10 -9.29
C LEU A 80 -7.28 -0.39 -9.39
N VAL A 81 -8.11 0.65 -9.55
CA VAL A 81 -9.57 0.53 -9.67
C VAL A 81 -9.97 0.66 -11.13
N PHE A 82 -10.57 -0.38 -11.69
CA PHE A 82 -10.76 -0.52 -13.13
C PHE A 82 -12.04 -1.28 -13.53
N LYS A 83 -12.39 -1.17 -14.80
CA LYS A 83 -13.37 -1.99 -15.52
C LYS A 83 -12.74 -2.48 -16.81
N LEU A 84 -13.30 -3.54 -17.37
CA LEU A 84 -12.92 -4.04 -18.70
C LEU A 84 -14.08 -3.79 -19.65
N SER A 85 -13.81 -3.12 -20.75
CA SER A 85 -14.72 -3.01 -21.88
C SER A 85 -15.00 -4.40 -22.46
N GLU A 86 -16.19 -4.63 -22.99
CA GLU A 86 -16.55 -5.86 -23.70
C GLU A 86 -15.62 -6.14 -24.89
N LYS A 87 -15.03 -5.07 -25.45
CA LYS A 87 -14.08 -5.14 -26.56
C LYS A 87 -12.64 -5.37 -26.11
N CYS A 88 -12.39 -5.54 -24.82
CA CYS A 88 -11.05 -5.72 -24.26
C CYS A 88 -10.37 -6.97 -24.85
N ARG A 89 -9.12 -6.80 -25.30
CA ARG A 89 -8.30 -7.85 -25.91
C ARG A 89 -6.90 -7.81 -25.31
N GLY A 90 -6.45 -8.92 -24.73
CA GLY A 90 -5.09 -9.09 -24.19
C GLY A 90 -5.04 -9.32 -22.67
N LEU A 91 -5.97 -8.75 -21.91
CA LEU A 91 -5.99 -8.85 -20.44
C LEU A 91 -6.55 -10.16 -19.87
N LYS A 92 -6.72 -11.19 -20.70
CA LYS A 92 -6.95 -12.57 -20.23
C LYS A 92 -5.69 -13.18 -19.64
N CYS A 93 -4.52 -12.72 -20.07
CA CYS A 93 -3.23 -13.14 -19.57
C CYS A 93 -2.77 -12.21 -18.44
N PRO A 94 -1.97 -12.70 -17.49
CA PRO A 94 -1.39 -11.85 -16.46
C PRO A 94 -0.54 -10.71 -17.05
N VAL A 95 -0.32 -9.68 -16.24
CA VAL A 95 0.44 -8.49 -16.57
C VAL A 95 1.63 -8.38 -15.62
N LYS A 96 2.79 -8.01 -16.16
CA LYS A 96 3.99 -7.72 -15.37
C LYS A 96 3.90 -6.30 -14.81
N ALA A 97 3.88 -6.14 -13.51
CA ALA A 97 3.99 -4.85 -12.82
C ALA A 97 5.43 -4.64 -12.34
N ARG A 98 6.17 -3.76 -13.03
CA ARG A 98 7.56 -3.45 -12.72
C ARG A 98 7.66 -2.11 -11.98
N ASP A 99 8.29 -2.11 -10.81
CA ASP A 99 8.70 -0.89 -10.12
C ASP A 99 9.95 -0.32 -10.82
N MET A 100 9.83 0.91 -11.30
CA MET A 100 10.88 1.61 -12.04
C MET A 100 11.84 2.38 -11.12
N LEU A 101 11.54 2.45 -9.81
CA LEU A 101 12.38 3.15 -8.85
C LEU A 101 13.52 2.23 -8.36
N PRO A 102 14.77 2.73 -8.31
CA PRO A 102 15.89 1.94 -7.83
C PRO A 102 15.76 1.73 -6.31
N TYR A 103 15.43 0.51 -5.89
CA TYR A 103 15.52 0.11 -4.49
C TYR A 103 16.61 -0.94 -4.31
N LYS A 104 17.75 -0.54 -3.72
CA LYS A 104 18.86 -1.43 -3.33
C LYS A 104 19.33 -2.38 -4.45
N ASN A 105 19.28 -1.96 -5.72
CA ASN A 105 19.67 -2.76 -6.89
C ASN A 105 18.86 -4.06 -7.10
N VAL A 106 17.65 -4.17 -6.54
CA VAL A 106 16.75 -5.30 -6.77
C VAL A 106 15.58 -4.86 -7.63
N GLU A 107 15.39 -5.49 -8.79
CA GLU A 107 14.18 -5.31 -9.58
C GLU A 107 12.97 -5.85 -8.82
N ARG A 108 12.01 -4.97 -8.50
CA ARG A 108 10.71 -5.39 -7.94
C ARG A 108 9.71 -5.57 -9.07
N THR A 109 9.47 -6.82 -9.41
CA THR A 109 8.45 -7.21 -10.37
C THR A 109 7.41 -8.07 -9.67
N ASN A 110 6.14 -7.73 -9.86
CA ASN A 110 5.01 -8.60 -9.52
C ASN A 110 4.29 -9.04 -10.80
N ILE A 111 3.69 -10.23 -10.78
CA ILE A 111 2.75 -10.66 -11.82
C ILE A 111 1.34 -10.52 -11.24
N ILE A 112 0.48 -9.81 -11.96
CA ILE A 112 -0.90 -9.52 -11.54
C ILE A 112 -1.88 -9.97 -12.61
N SER A 113 -3.12 -10.24 -12.25
CA SER A 113 -4.19 -10.53 -13.22
C SER A 113 -5.28 -9.46 -13.19
N PHE A 114 -5.87 -9.20 -14.35
CA PHE A 114 -7.05 -8.33 -14.50
C PHE A 114 -8.35 -9.11 -14.64
N THR A 115 -8.26 -10.43 -14.82
CA THR A 115 -9.38 -11.37 -14.80
C THR A 115 -9.09 -12.50 -13.82
N SER A 116 -10.12 -13.18 -13.32
CA SER A 116 -9.91 -14.42 -12.57
C SER A 116 -9.21 -15.46 -13.45
N PRO A 117 -8.06 -16.02 -13.05
CA PRO A 117 -7.33 -17.00 -13.87
C PRO A 117 -8.15 -18.28 -14.02
N ASN A 118 -8.21 -18.83 -15.24
CA ASN A 118 -8.68 -20.19 -15.45
C ASN A 118 -7.55 -21.16 -15.08
N THR A 119 -7.56 -21.62 -13.83
CA THR A 119 -6.94 -22.85 -13.27
C THR A 119 -5.44 -23.16 -13.41
N VAL A 120 -4.65 -22.61 -14.34
CA VAL A 120 -3.34 -23.24 -14.69
C VAL A 120 -2.09 -22.55 -14.12
N ASN A 121 -2.15 -21.36 -13.50
CA ASN A 121 -0.92 -20.63 -13.09
C ASN A 121 -1.04 -19.74 -11.83
N PHE A 122 -1.87 -20.12 -10.85
CA PHE A 122 -2.04 -19.32 -9.62
C PHE A 122 -0.72 -19.07 -8.87
N ASP A 123 0.18 -20.05 -8.85
CA ASP A 123 1.41 -19.99 -8.06
C ASP A 123 2.37 -18.86 -8.44
N LYS A 124 2.24 -18.32 -9.66
CA LYS A 124 3.07 -17.22 -10.17
C LYS A 124 2.39 -15.87 -10.07
N ILE A 125 1.06 -15.84 -9.91
CA ILE A 125 0.28 -14.61 -9.87
C ILE A 125 0.21 -14.13 -8.43
N LYS A 126 0.80 -12.96 -8.16
CA LYS A 126 0.80 -12.39 -6.82
C LYS A 126 -0.57 -11.84 -6.44
N TRP A 127 -1.25 -11.17 -7.37
CA TRP A 127 -2.53 -10.50 -7.11
C TRP A 127 -3.55 -10.78 -8.20
N ILE A 128 -4.75 -11.16 -7.77
CA ILE A 128 -5.94 -11.36 -8.61
C ILE A 128 -6.96 -10.26 -8.33
N PRO A 129 -7.86 -9.95 -9.28
CA PRO A 129 -8.79 -8.85 -9.10
C PRO A 129 -9.98 -9.27 -8.23
N ASN A 130 -10.55 -8.32 -7.51
CA ASN A 130 -11.79 -8.48 -6.74
C ASN A 130 -12.86 -7.51 -7.24
N LEU A 131 -14.12 -7.94 -7.22
CA LEU A 131 -15.26 -7.09 -7.52
C LEU A 131 -15.64 -6.27 -6.28
N ARG A 132 -15.84 -4.96 -6.47
CA ARG A 132 -16.28 -4.01 -5.43
C ARG A 132 -17.80 -3.89 -5.41
N GLU A 133 -18.33 -3.39 -4.29
CA GLU A 133 -19.75 -3.09 -4.12
C GLU A 133 -20.28 -2.05 -5.12
N ASP A 134 -19.41 -1.14 -5.58
CA ASP A 134 -19.72 -0.10 -6.58
C ASP A 134 -19.67 -0.61 -8.04
N GLY A 135 -19.47 -1.92 -8.24
CA GLY A 135 -19.41 -2.56 -9.55
C GLY A 135 -18.08 -2.34 -10.31
N TRP A 136 -17.08 -1.70 -9.70
CA TRP A 136 -15.72 -1.66 -10.22
C TRP A 136 -14.92 -2.88 -9.78
N MET A 137 -13.89 -3.23 -10.55
CA MET A 137 -12.89 -4.21 -10.14
C MET A 137 -11.70 -3.49 -9.48
N GLU A 138 -10.98 -4.20 -8.61
CA GLU A 138 -9.73 -3.72 -8.04
C GLU A 138 -8.67 -4.82 -7.94
N VAL A 139 -7.41 -4.44 -8.13
CA VAL A 139 -6.26 -5.34 -7.95
C VAL A 139 -5.09 -4.59 -7.32
N ILE A 140 -4.33 -5.25 -6.44
CA ILE A 140 -3.10 -4.65 -5.88
C ILE A 140 -2.03 -4.63 -6.97
N VAL A 141 -1.45 -3.46 -7.19
CA VAL A 141 -0.34 -3.27 -8.16
C VAL A 141 0.98 -2.94 -7.48
N TRP A 142 0.94 -2.47 -6.22
CA TRP A 142 2.12 -2.08 -5.47
C TRP A 142 1.87 -2.09 -3.96
N GLU A 143 2.94 -2.21 -3.18
CA GLU A 143 2.89 -2.24 -1.72
C GLU A 143 4.09 -1.49 -1.13
N THR A 144 3.89 -0.84 0.00
CA THR A 144 4.93 -0.08 0.68
C THR A 144 4.61 0.07 2.16
N ILE A 145 5.61 0.43 2.96
CA ILE A 145 5.42 0.80 4.38
C ILE A 145 5.60 2.30 4.48
N SER A 146 4.70 2.99 5.18
CA SER A 146 4.74 4.45 5.30
C SER A 146 6.06 4.97 5.89
N ASP A 147 6.66 4.24 6.83
CA ASP A 147 7.85 4.67 7.59
C ASP A 147 9.19 4.19 7.01
N THR A 148 9.20 3.53 5.84
CA THR A 148 10.46 3.12 5.19
C THR A 148 11.12 4.23 4.38
N HIS A 149 10.43 5.34 4.18
CA HIS A 149 10.90 6.45 3.35
C HIS A 149 11.27 7.65 4.20
N THR A 150 12.51 8.14 4.05
CA THR A 150 13.03 9.29 4.80
C THR A 150 12.61 10.65 4.21
N GLY A 151 12.21 10.68 2.92
CA GLY A 151 11.74 11.88 2.23
C GLY A 151 10.24 12.13 2.39
N GLU A 152 9.81 13.40 2.32
CA GLU A 152 8.43 13.85 2.59
C GLU A 152 7.37 13.13 1.75
N PHE A 153 7.76 12.68 0.55
CA PHE A 153 6.94 11.95 -0.38
C PHE A 153 7.40 10.50 -0.49
N ILE A 154 6.43 9.62 -0.74
CA ILE A 154 6.66 8.25 -1.15
C ILE A 154 6.43 8.18 -2.66
N PRO A 155 7.50 8.11 -3.47
CA PRO A 155 7.38 8.01 -4.92
C PRO A 155 6.94 6.60 -5.34
N MET A 156 6.14 6.55 -6.39
CA MET A 156 5.70 5.35 -7.08
C MET A 156 5.83 5.58 -8.59
N ASP A 157 6.57 4.73 -9.28
CA ASP A 157 6.68 4.71 -10.75
C ASP A 157 6.57 3.27 -11.23
N LEU A 158 5.36 2.89 -11.65
CA LEU A 158 5.07 1.53 -12.10
C LEU A 158 4.94 1.51 -13.62
N LYS A 159 5.53 0.47 -14.21
CA LYS A 159 5.31 0.09 -15.60
C LYS A 159 4.57 -1.25 -15.65
N LEU A 160 3.31 -1.21 -16.06
CA LEU A 160 2.53 -2.40 -16.36
C LEU A 160 2.81 -2.82 -17.81
N ILE A 161 3.10 -4.10 -18.03
CA ILE A 161 3.48 -4.66 -19.33
C ILE A 161 2.66 -5.93 -19.55
N SER A 162 1.83 -5.95 -20.59
CA SER A 162 1.07 -7.15 -20.96
C SER A 162 2.01 -8.22 -21.52
N PHE A 163 1.81 -9.48 -21.11
CA PHE A 163 2.53 -10.60 -21.73
C PHE A 163 1.98 -10.91 -23.13
N GLU A 164 0.70 -10.65 -23.38
CA GLU A 164 0.05 -10.96 -24.65
C GLU A 164 -0.92 -9.84 -25.04
N GLY A 165 -0.87 -9.45 -26.32
CA GLY A 165 -1.77 -8.42 -26.85
C GLY A 165 -1.64 -7.07 -26.13
N THR A 166 -2.61 -6.21 -26.41
CA THR A 166 -2.65 -4.83 -25.90
C THR A 166 -3.38 -4.75 -24.55
N MET A 167 -3.32 -3.61 -23.87
CA MET A 167 -4.23 -3.31 -22.75
C MET A 167 -5.48 -2.55 -23.22
N PHE A 168 -5.85 -2.68 -24.49
CA PHE A 168 -7.02 -2.02 -25.07
C PHE A 168 -8.29 -2.38 -24.31
N GLY A 169 -9.12 -1.38 -24.03
CA GLY A 169 -10.39 -1.56 -23.32
C GLY A 169 -10.24 -1.68 -21.80
N LEU A 170 -9.04 -1.49 -21.25
CA LEU A 170 -8.86 -1.27 -19.82
C LEU A 170 -9.34 0.14 -19.46
N ILE A 171 -10.38 0.23 -18.64
CA ILE A 171 -10.97 1.48 -18.17
C ILE A 171 -10.54 1.68 -16.71
N ILE A 172 -9.84 2.76 -16.41
CA ILE A 172 -9.25 3.03 -15.10
C ILE A 172 -9.96 4.22 -14.48
N SER A 173 -10.52 4.04 -13.29
CA SER A 173 -11.05 5.13 -12.47
C SER A 173 -9.93 5.86 -11.74
N GLY A 174 -8.98 5.09 -11.18
CA GLY A 174 -7.85 5.66 -10.45
C GLY A 174 -7.07 4.62 -9.67
N ILE A 175 -6.25 5.11 -8.74
CA ILE A 175 -5.55 4.28 -7.76
C ILE A 175 -5.97 4.63 -6.34
N GLU A 176 -6.07 3.63 -5.47
CA GLU A 176 -6.47 3.80 -4.08
C GLU A 176 -5.41 3.20 -3.14
N PHE A 177 -4.80 4.05 -2.31
CA PHE A 177 -3.93 3.62 -1.23
C PHE A 177 -4.77 3.22 -0.04
N ARG A 178 -4.72 1.93 0.33
CA ARG A 178 -5.41 1.40 1.50
C ARG A 178 -4.46 0.64 2.41
N PRO A 179 -4.70 0.72 3.73
CA PRO A 179 -3.97 -0.06 4.71
C PRO A 179 -4.30 -1.55 4.52
N ILE A 180 -3.28 -2.40 4.49
CA ILE A 180 -3.44 -3.86 4.46
C ILE A 180 -2.86 -4.47 5.74
N LYS A 181 -3.30 -5.68 6.08
CA LYS A 181 -2.59 -6.45 7.11
C LYS A 181 -1.19 -6.73 6.59
N CYS A 182 -0.18 -6.50 7.44
CA CYS A 182 1.21 -6.76 7.10
C CYS A 182 1.38 -8.26 6.80
N THR A 183 1.44 -8.61 5.51
CA THR A 183 1.65 -9.98 5.00
C THR A 183 3.14 -10.29 4.78
N LEU A 184 4.04 -9.44 5.29
CA LEU A 184 5.49 -9.51 5.04
C LEU A 184 6.21 -10.74 5.61
N LEU A 185 5.48 -11.66 6.26
CA LEU A 185 6.01 -12.95 6.69
C LEU A 185 5.96 -14.03 5.59
N ASP A 186 5.25 -13.82 4.47
CA ASP A 186 5.03 -14.88 3.48
C ASP A 186 6.03 -14.91 2.30
N TYR A 187 7.03 -14.01 2.24
CA TYR A 187 7.95 -13.93 1.08
C TYR A 187 9.45 -14.00 1.43
N LYS A 188 10.11 -15.03 0.89
CA LYS A 188 11.58 -15.18 0.77
C LYS A 188 12.14 -14.04 -0.08
N GLY A 189 12.64 -12.98 0.57
CA GLY A 189 13.22 -11.80 -0.09
C GLY A 189 13.10 -10.52 0.74
N TYR A 190 12.17 -10.51 1.71
CA TYR A 190 11.95 -9.38 2.62
C TYR A 190 12.73 -9.49 3.94
N GLY A 191 13.66 -10.43 4.08
CA GLY A 191 14.43 -10.65 5.31
C GLY A 191 15.06 -9.37 5.89
N SER A 192 15.52 -8.45 5.03
CA SER A 192 16.04 -7.15 5.49
C SER A 192 14.97 -6.19 6.00
N LEU A 193 13.76 -6.18 5.43
CA LEU A 193 12.69 -5.28 5.83
C LEU A 193 11.93 -5.84 7.04
N ALA A 194 11.66 -7.14 7.05
CA ALA A 194 11.10 -7.84 8.22
C ALA A 194 11.99 -7.63 9.45
N ARG A 195 13.32 -7.77 9.29
CA ARG A 195 14.29 -7.50 10.35
C ARG A 195 14.30 -6.04 10.81
N GLN A 196 14.16 -5.07 9.90
CA GLN A 196 14.06 -3.66 10.27
C GLN A 196 12.76 -3.33 11.03
N ILE A 197 11.65 -3.98 10.69
CA ILE A 197 10.37 -3.86 11.41
C ILE A 197 10.50 -4.47 12.80
N GLU A 198 11.09 -5.65 12.92
CA GLU A 198 11.30 -6.33 14.20
C GLU A 198 12.24 -5.53 15.11
N GLU A 199 13.36 -5.04 14.58
CA GLU A 199 14.29 -4.17 15.31
C GLU A 199 13.67 -2.81 15.72
N LYS A 200 12.73 -2.26 14.93
CA LYS A 200 11.99 -1.05 15.30
C LYS A 200 10.94 -1.33 16.36
N ARG A 201 10.21 -2.45 16.25
CA ARG A 201 9.22 -2.91 17.23
C ARG A 201 9.87 -3.19 18.58
N ASP A 202 10.99 -3.90 18.59
CA ASP A 202 11.78 -4.17 19.80
C ASP A 202 12.30 -2.89 20.45
N ARG A 203 12.74 -1.92 19.66
CA ARG A 203 13.16 -0.60 20.16
C ARG A 203 12.00 0.19 20.76
N ALA A 204 10.81 0.12 20.18
CA ALA A 204 9.62 0.79 20.71
C ALA A 204 9.18 0.16 22.06
N VAL A 205 9.20 -1.18 22.15
CA VAL A 205 8.89 -1.91 23.40
C VAL A 205 9.92 -1.60 24.50
N ARG A 206 11.22 -1.55 24.17
CA ARG A 206 12.27 -1.18 25.13
C ARG A 206 12.14 0.25 25.65
N LYS A 207 11.65 1.18 24.83
CA LYS A 207 11.40 2.58 25.25
C LYS A 207 10.16 2.74 26.14
N GLN A 208 9.23 1.78 26.11
CA GLN A 208 8.00 1.82 26.92
C GLN A 208 8.13 1.07 28.25
N THR A 209 9.19 0.29 28.46
CA THR A 209 9.40 -0.42 29.73
C THR A 209 10.21 0.47 30.68
N PRO A 210 9.64 1.02 31.77
CA PRO A 210 10.41 1.76 32.75
C PRO A 210 11.38 0.80 33.43
N THR A 211 12.67 1.14 33.48
CA THR A 211 13.64 0.38 34.26
C THR A 211 13.25 0.50 35.74
N ALA A 212 12.56 -0.50 36.28
CA ALA A 212 12.28 -0.56 37.71
C ALA A 212 13.61 -0.66 38.46
N ARG A 213 14.06 0.45 39.06
CA ARG A 213 15.15 0.41 40.04
C ARG A 213 14.61 -0.31 41.27
N LEU A 214 15.17 -1.48 41.57
CA LEU A 214 15.01 -2.15 42.85
C LEU A 214 15.44 -1.19 43.97
N PRO A 215 14.66 -1.01 45.05
CA PRO A 215 15.11 -0.25 46.21
C PRO A 215 16.31 -0.96 46.84
N SER A 216 17.39 -0.22 47.08
CA SER A 216 18.56 -0.68 47.81
C SER A 216 18.17 -1.07 49.24
N ARG A 217 18.41 -2.34 49.53
CA ARG A 217 18.51 -3.02 50.84
C ARG A 217 18.57 -2.08 52.06
N ALA A 218 17.58 -2.22 52.93
CA ALA A 218 17.49 -1.55 54.23
C ALA A 218 18.74 -1.75 55.10
N GLU A 219 19.29 -0.64 55.60
CA GLU A 219 20.23 -0.63 56.71
C GLU A 219 19.49 -0.99 58.01
N ARG A 220 20.00 -1.99 58.73
CA ARG A 220 19.53 -2.36 60.07
C ARG A 220 20.11 -1.36 61.09
N PRO A 221 19.34 -0.83 62.05
CA PRO A 221 19.92 -0.15 63.19
C PRO A 221 20.50 -1.16 64.18
N SER A 222 21.74 -0.92 64.59
CA SER A 222 22.45 -1.61 65.66
C SER A 222 21.85 -1.30 67.03
N HIS A 223 21.72 -2.32 67.87
CA HIS A 223 21.42 -2.22 69.30
C HIS A 223 22.38 -1.26 70.02
N ALA A 224 21.83 -0.41 70.90
CA ALA A 224 22.55 0.11 72.06
C ALA A 224 21.61 0.14 73.28
N VAL A 225 22.20 -0.26 74.39
CA VAL A 225 21.65 -0.58 75.71
C VAL A 225 21.42 0.70 76.52
N SER A 226 20.37 0.79 77.35
CA SER A 226 20.50 1.32 78.72
C SER A 226 19.25 1.07 79.57
N SER A 227 19.53 0.54 80.76
CA SER A 227 18.72 0.34 81.97
C SER A 227 18.08 1.61 82.56
N LEU A 228 17.04 1.43 83.39
CA LEU A 228 16.83 1.93 84.78
C LEU A 228 15.32 1.80 85.13
N LEU A 229 14.93 0.82 85.94
CA LEU A 229 14.64 0.89 87.39
C LEU A 229 13.38 1.69 87.76
N ALA A 230 12.43 0.96 88.36
CA ALA A 230 11.21 1.42 89.05
C ALA A 230 11.56 2.19 90.35
N PRO A 231 10.60 2.73 91.11
CA PRO A 231 9.41 2.04 91.66
C PRO A 231 8.06 2.49 91.09
#